data_AF-A0A534JY52-F1
#
_entry.id   AF-A0A534JY52-F1
#
_cell.length_a   1.000
_cell.length_b   1.000
_cell.length_c   1.000
_cell.angle_alpha   90.00
_cell.angle_beta   90.00
_cell.angle_gamma   90.00
#
_symmetry.space_group_name_H-M   'P 1'
#
loop_
_entity.id
_entity.type
_entity.pdbx_description
1 polymer ?
#
loop_
_entity_poly.entity_id
_entity_poly.type
_entity_poly.pdbx_seq_one_letter_code
_entity_poly.pdbx_strand_id
1 'polypeptide(L)'
;MEHRTIRKASNVAPLKAAMRRMQIPLRRIRQGFETRDVTAGGLYGKLWWRSVDGARVGGFFGFITTDGGRWAHIDPAVPEAVVYAFVRPTGHPLARRLVRRKGSLFERVARRSRYESVPFELFRDREEALVRHRSMRGRPDEILTLSACDFFMTSFRAFWASDFTAELQKIRGRKSGRR
;
A
#
# COMPACT_ATOMS: atom_id res chain seq x y z
N MET A 1 -10.90 -35.19 8.83
CA MET A 1 -11.40 -34.52 7.62
C MET A 1 -10.60 -33.24 7.44
N GLU A 2 -9.48 -33.30 6.72
CA GLU A 2 -8.66 -32.12 6.43
C GLU A 2 -9.30 -31.33 5.28
N HIS A 3 -9.82 -30.14 5.59
CA HIS A 3 -10.19 -29.17 4.57
C HIS A 3 -8.92 -28.61 3.93
N ARG A 4 -8.44 -29.26 2.87
CA ARG A 4 -7.38 -28.74 2.00
C ARG A 4 -7.98 -27.60 1.17
N THR A 5 -7.97 -26.39 1.71
CA THR A 5 -8.42 -25.18 0.99
C THR A 5 -7.58 -25.03 -0.28
N ILE A 6 -8.19 -25.29 -1.44
CA ILE A 6 -7.56 -25.14 -2.74
C ILE A 6 -7.27 -23.65 -2.93
N ARG A 7 -5.99 -23.26 -2.88
CA ARG A 7 -5.54 -21.90 -3.19
C ARG A 7 -5.89 -21.59 -4.64
N LYS A 8 -7.01 -20.92 -4.89
CA LYS A 8 -7.41 -20.48 -6.23
C LYS A 8 -6.56 -19.24 -6.58
N ALA A 9 -5.56 -19.42 -7.45
CA ALA A 9 -4.80 -18.29 -7.98
C ALA A 9 -5.75 -17.40 -8.79
N SER A 10 -5.76 -16.09 -8.50
CA SER A 10 -6.61 -15.13 -9.21
C SER A 10 -6.19 -15.00 -10.67
N ASN A 11 -7.16 -14.83 -11.60
CA ASN A 11 -6.87 -14.44 -12.98
C ASN A 11 -6.16 -13.07 -12.98
N VAL A 12 -4.94 -13.02 -13.53
CA VAL A 12 -4.08 -11.82 -13.46
C VAL A 12 -4.34 -10.85 -14.62
N ALA A 13 -5.01 -11.27 -15.70
CA ALA A 13 -5.25 -10.44 -16.88
C ALA A 13 -5.95 -9.10 -16.55
N PRO A 14 -7.09 -9.06 -15.83
CA PRO A 14 -7.72 -7.79 -15.48
C PRO A 14 -6.89 -6.98 -14.45
N LEU A 15 -6.12 -7.64 -13.58
CA LEU A 15 -5.20 -6.96 -12.64
C LEU A 15 -4.09 -6.21 -13.40
N LYS A 16 -3.51 -6.86 -14.42
CA LYS A 16 -2.53 -6.26 -15.33
C LYS A 16 -3.13 -5.09 -16.08
N ALA A 17 -4.36 -5.23 -16.57
CA ALA A 17 -5.07 -4.17 -17.28
C ALA A 17 -5.32 -2.94 -16.37
N ALA A 18 -5.69 -3.15 -15.11
CA ALA A 18 -5.81 -2.08 -14.12
C ALA A 18 -4.46 -1.40 -13.85
N MET A 19 -3.39 -2.17 -13.58
CA MET A 19 -2.06 -1.61 -13.31
C MET A 19 -1.48 -0.85 -14.51
N ARG A 20 -1.78 -1.27 -15.74
CA ARG A 20 -1.43 -0.54 -16.96
C ARG A 20 -2.10 0.84 -17.02
N ARG A 21 -3.40 0.93 -16.74
CA ARG A 21 -4.13 2.21 -16.67
C ARG A 21 -3.58 3.14 -15.59
N MET A 22 -3.09 2.56 -14.49
CA MET A 22 -2.49 3.32 -13.39
C MET A 22 -1.06 3.83 -13.65
N GLN A 23 -0.41 3.50 -14.78
CA GLN A 23 0.97 3.92 -15.03
C GLN A 23 1.18 5.43 -15.01
N ILE A 24 0.28 6.19 -15.64
CA ILE A 24 0.38 7.66 -15.70
C ILE A 24 0.07 8.29 -14.33
N PRO A 25 -1.04 7.95 -13.65
CA PRO A 25 -1.29 8.47 -12.30
C PRO A 25 -0.17 8.16 -11.29
N LEU A 26 0.39 6.94 -11.34
CA LEU A 26 1.47 6.54 -10.44
C LEU A 26 2.82 7.19 -10.78
N ARG A 27 2.95 7.92 -11.89
CA ARG A 27 4.20 8.59 -12.29
C ARG A 27 4.72 9.55 -11.21
N ARG A 28 3.83 10.25 -10.49
CA ARG A 28 4.24 11.15 -9.40
C ARG A 28 4.90 10.42 -8.23
N ILE A 29 4.43 9.22 -7.89
CA ILE A 29 5.09 8.39 -6.87
C ILE A 29 6.47 7.93 -7.33
N ARG A 30 6.68 7.71 -8.64
CA ARG A 30 7.99 7.32 -9.17
C ARG A 30 9.03 8.43 -9.06
N GLN A 31 8.62 9.68 -8.91
CA GLN A 31 9.52 10.82 -8.76
C GLN A 31 9.99 10.92 -7.30
N GLY A 32 11.25 10.57 -7.05
CA GLY A 32 11.86 10.64 -5.72
C GLY A 32 11.73 9.37 -4.87
N PHE A 33 11.24 8.27 -5.44
CA PHE A 33 11.17 6.96 -4.80
C PHE A 33 11.72 5.87 -5.72
N GLU A 34 12.40 4.90 -5.13
CA GLU A 34 12.70 3.62 -5.77
C GLU A 34 11.38 2.87 -6.01
N THR A 35 11.28 2.10 -7.09
CA THR A 35 10.07 1.34 -7.40
C THR A 35 10.38 -0.05 -7.93
N ARG A 36 9.46 -1.00 -7.70
CA ARG A 36 9.57 -2.38 -8.17
C ARG A 36 8.19 -2.95 -8.49
N ASP A 37 8.08 -3.67 -9.60
CA ASP A 37 6.90 -4.47 -9.89
C ASP A 37 6.90 -5.74 -9.02
N VAL A 38 5.75 -6.08 -8.46
CA VAL A 38 5.55 -7.26 -7.62
C VAL A 38 4.54 -8.14 -8.33
N THR A 39 4.91 -9.40 -8.59
CA THR A 39 4.08 -10.37 -9.29
C THR A 39 4.06 -11.74 -8.59
N ALA A 40 4.63 -11.82 -7.39
CA ALA A 40 4.82 -13.06 -6.63
C ALA A 40 4.51 -12.84 -5.14
N GLY A 41 4.46 -13.93 -4.38
CA GLY A 41 4.23 -13.89 -2.92
C GLY A 41 2.82 -13.42 -2.53
N GLY A 42 1.82 -13.77 -3.34
CA GLY A 42 0.42 -13.41 -3.08
C GLY A 42 0.07 -11.94 -3.34
N LEU A 43 0.95 -11.20 -4.04
CA LEU A 43 0.75 -9.81 -4.42
C LEU A 43 0.96 -9.60 -5.91
N TYR A 44 0.19 -8.68 -6.47
CA TYR A 44 0.35 -8.19 -7.84
C TYR A 44 0.23 -6.65 -7.88
N GLY A 45 1.28 -5.92 -8.24
CA GLY A 45 1.23 -4.46 -8.27
C GLY A 45 2.58 -3.76 -8.26
N LYS A 46 2.61 -2.53 -7.74
CA LYS A 46 3.80 -1.68 -7.67
C LYS A 46 4.17 -1.36 -6.22
N LEU A 47 5.37 -1.76 -5.83
CA LEU A 47 6.02 -1.32 -4.60
C LEU A 47 6.82 -0.04 -4.89
N TRP A 48 6.82 0.89 -3.95
CA TRP A 48 7.63 2.10 -4.00
C TRP A 48 8.17 2.45 -2.62
N TRP A 49 9.40 2.93 -2.53
CA TRP A 49 10.01 3.26 -1.25
C TRP A 49 11.16 4.23 -1.39
N ARG A 50 11.61 4.72 -0.24
CA ARG A 50 12.89 5.39 -0.12
C ARG A 50 13.64 4.86 1.08
N SER A 51 14.94 4.72 0.93
CA SER A 51 15.85 4.29 1.97
C SER A 51 16.28 5.48 2.84
N VAL A 52 16.23 5.34 4.17
CA VAL A 52 16.57 6.35 5.18
C VAL A 52 17.23 5.66 6.36
N ASP A 53 18.54 5.87 6.56
CA ASP A 53 19.32 5.32 7.69
C ASP A 53 19.14 3.80 7.90
N GLY A 54 19.12 3.02 6.81
CA GLY A 54 18.92 1.57 6.88
C GLY A 54 17.46 1.12 7.02
N ALA A 55 16.50 2.05 7.06
CA ALA A 55 15.08 1.76 6.95
C ALA A 55 14.52 2.08 5.56
N ARG A 56 13.39 1.46 5.21
CA ARG A 56 12.58 1.82 4.03
C ARG A 56 11.25 2.39 4.47
N VAL A 57 10.88 3.53 3.92
CA VAL A 57 9.55 4.11 4.05
C VAL A 57 8.93 4.26 2.67
N GLY A 58 7.67 3.86 2.53
CA GLY A 58 7.03 3.81 1.22
C GLY A 58 5.65 3.22 1.26
N GLY A 59 5.24 2.62 0.16
CA GLY A 59 3.95 1.98 0.03
C GLY A 59 3.84 1.04 -1.15
N PHE A 60 2.62 0.59 -1.38
CA PHE A 60 2.25 -0.34 -2.42
C PHE A 60 0.87 0.00 -2.98
N PHE A 61 0.72 -0.20 -4.28
CA PHE A 61 -0.56 -0.17 -4.98
C PHE A 61 -0.71 -1.46 -5.78
N GLY A 62 -1.82 -2.17 -5.60
CA GLY A 62 -2.07 -3.39 -6.36
C GLY A 62 -3.11 -4.28 -5.72
N PHE A 63 -2.87 -5.58 -5.77
CA PHE A 63 -3.83 -6.60 -5.40
C PHE A 63 -3.21 -7.66 -4.51
N ILE A 64 -3.99 -8.17 -3.57
CA ILE A 64 -3.76 -9.45 -2.90
C ILE A 64 -4.41 -10.51 -3.77
N THR A 65 -3.65 -11.56 -4.10
CA THR A 65 -4.03 -12.58 -5.09
C THR A 65 -4.15 -13.99 -4.53
N THR A 66 -3.85 -14.17 -3.24
CA THR A 66 -3.95 -15.44 -2.51
C THR A 66 -4.52 -15.22 -1.11
N ASP A 67 -5.40 -16.11 -0.67
CA ASP A 67 -5.99 -16.06 0.67
C ASP A 67 -4.97 -16.42 1.77
N GLY A 68 -5.20 -15.87 2.97
CA GLY A 68 -4.50 -16.22 4.20
C GLY A 68 -3.13 -15.55 4.44
N GLY A 69 -2.51 -15.87 5.58
CA GLY A 69 -1.16 -15.44 5.94
C GLY A 69 -1.06 -13.96 6.37
N ARG A 70 -0.15 -13.21 5.73
CA ARG A 70 0.20 -11.79 6.05
C ARG A 70 -1.02 -10.86 6.14
N TRP A 71 -2.10 -11.20 5.44
CA TRP A 71 -3.28 -10.34 5.29
C TRP A 71 -4.46 -10.72 6.18
N ALA A 72 -4.35 -11.74 7.06
CA ALA A 72 -5.47 -12.25 7.86
C ALA A 72 -6.26 -11.18 8.65
N HIS A 73 -5.59 -10.13 9.16
CA HIS A 73 -6.24 -9.02 9.88
C HIS A 73 -7.26 -8.19 9.10
N ILE A 74 -7.25 -8.26 7.76
CA ILE A 74 -8.21 -7.56 6.91
C ILE A 74 -9.14 -8.51 6.15
N ASP A 75 -9.04 -9.83 6.45
CA ASP A 75 -9.84 -10.90 5.86
C ASP A 75 -10.14 -10.73 4.35
N PRO A 76 -9.10 -10.71 3.49
CA PRO A 76 -9.27 -10.31 2.10
C PRO A 76 -10.08 -11.35 1.32
N ALA A 77 -10.98 -10.87 0.46
CA ALA A 77 -11.72 -11.71 -0.48
C ALA A 77 -11.09 -11.60 -1.86
N VAL A 78 -10.20 -12.54 -2.22
CA VAL A 78 -9.35 -12.40 -3.40
C VAL A 78 -10.10 -12.49 -4.74
N PRO A 79 -9.67 -11.72 -5.77
CA PRO A 79 -8.65 -10.68 -5.69
C PRO A 79 -9.14 -9.47 -4.88
N GLU A 80 -8.27 -8.94 -4.03
CA GLU A 80 -8.55 -7.78 -3.18
C GLU A 80 -7.66 -6.63 -3.62
N ALA A 81 -8.23 -5.50 -4.05
CA ALA A 81 -7.42 -4.31 -4.33
C ALA A 81 -6.95 -3.71 -3.01
N VAL A 82 -5.66 -3.38 -2.92
CA VAL A 82 -5.03 -2.86 -1.70
C VAL A 82 -4.09 -1.71 -2.01
N VAL A 83 -4.15 -0.69 -1.16
CA VAL A 83 -3.13 0.35 -1.04
C VAL A 83 -2.65 0.35 0.39
N TYR A 84 -1.33 0.27 0.58
CA TYR A 84 -0.77 0.40 1.91
C TYR A 84 0.49 1.25 1.94
N ALA A 85 0.78 1.85 3.10
CA ALA A 85 2.05 2.49 3.41
C ALA A 85 2.76 1.76 4.55
N PHE A 86 4.08 1.84 4.58
CA PHE A 86 4.92 1.11 5.53
C PHE A 86 6.15 1.89 6.00
N VAL A 87 6.69 1.45 7.14
CA VAL A 87 8.08 1.70 7.55
C VAL A 87 8.71 0.38 7.95
N ARG A 88 9.89 0.07 7.39
CA ARG A 88 10.57 -1.22 7.53
C ARG A 88 12.02 -1.03 7.94
N PRO A 89 12.53 -1.77 8.94
CA PRO A 89 11.79 -2.66 9.83
C PRO A 89 10.92 -1.89 10.84
N THR A 90 9.91 -2.54 11.42
CA THR A 90 8.97 -1.93 12.39
C THR A 90 9.65 -1.46 13.68
N GLY A 91 10.78 -2.07 14.05
CA GLY A 91 11.60 -1.66 15.19
C GLY A 91 12.44 -0.39 14.97
N HIS A 92 12.54 0.11 13.73
CA HIS A 92 13.38 1.26 13.44
C HIS A 92 12.84 2.57 14.08
N PRO A 93 13.70 3.50 14.55
CA PRO A 93 13.25 4.78 15.11
C PRO A 93 12.32 5.59 14.19
N LEU A 94 12.45 5.40 12.88
CA LEU A 94 11.57 6.01 11.89
C LEU A 94 10.11 5.54 12.03
N ALA A 95 9.87 4.26 12.36
CA ALA A 95 8.53 3.73 12.58
C ALA A 95 7.90 4.34 13.85
N ARG A 96 8.69 4.50 14.92
CA ARG A 96 8.25 5.23 16.12
C ARG A 96 7.81 6.66 15.78
N ARG A 97 8.58 7.36 14.95
CA ARG A 97 8.30 8.75 14.56
C ARG A 97 7.10 8.89 13.62
N LEU A 98 7.03 8.06 12.57
CA LEU A 98 6.07 8.24 11.48
C LEU A 98 4.75 7.49 11.68
N VAL A 99 4.75 6.45 12.52
CA VAL A 99 3.59 5.58 12.73
C VAL A 99 3.12 5.65 14.17
N ARG A 100 3.95 5.21 15.13
CA ARG A 100 3.48 4.89 16.49
C ARG A 100 3.11 6.10 17.35
N ARG A 101 3.79 7.24 17.20
CA ARG A 101 3.48 8.46 17.97
C ARG A 101 2.09 9.01 17.66
N LYS A 102 1.48 9.67 18.64
CA LYS A 102 0.26 10.46 18.44
C LYS A 102 0.57 11.64 17.52
N GLY A 103 -0.32 11.94 16.57
CA GLY A 103 -0.13 13.01 15.60
C GLY A 103 0.93 12.70 14.53
N SER A 104 1.33 11.44 14.41
CA SER A 104 2.30 11.00 13.39
C SER A 104 1.79 11.24 11.98
N LEU A 105 2.69 11.21 11.00
CA LEU A 105 2.31 11.38 9.60
C LEU A 105 1.24 10.36 9.17
N PHE A 106 1.39 9.08 9.55
CA PHE A 106 0.45 8.04 9.19
C PHE A 106 -0.91 8.23 9.88
N GLU A 107 -0.93 8.68 11.14
CA GLU A 107 -2.17 9.02 11.84
C GLU A 107 -2.88 10.22 11.22
N ARG A 108 -2.14 11.25 10.80
CA ARG A 108 -2.71 12.40 10.09
C ARG A 108 -3.39 11.96 8.79
N VAL A 109 -2.77 11.05 8.04
CA VAL A 109 -3.37 10.49 6.81
C VAL A 109 -4.63 9.70 7.15
N ALA A 110 -4.57 8.77 8.12
CA ALA A 110 -5.72 7.98 8.54
C ALA A 110 -6.91 8.87 8.95
N ARG A 111 -6.64 9.89 9.77
CA ARG A 111 -7.66 10.86 10.18
C ARG A 111 -8.22 11.65 9.00
N ARG A 112 -7.37 12.19 8.12
CA ARG A 112 -7.81 12.99 6.97
C ARG A 112 -8.61 12.16 5.97
N SER A 113 -8.22 10.90 5.77
CA SER A 113 -8.88 9.98 4.85
C SER A 113 -10.35 9.71 5.19
N ARG A 114 -10.73 9.81 6.47
CA ARG A 114 -12.12 9.69 6.91
C ARG A 114 -12.97 10.87 6.43
N TYR A 115 -12.45 12.09 6.52
CA TYR A 115 -13.14 13.29 6.02
C TYR A 115 -13.30 13.27 4.49
N GLU A 116 -12.36 12.65 3.79
CA GLU A 116 -12.40 12.49 2.33
C GLU A 116 -13.25 11.27 1.87
N SER A 117 -13.94 10.58 2.80
CA SER A 117 -14.72 9.36 2.52
C SER A 117 -13.91 8.23 1.84
N VAL A 118 -12.61 8.18 2.12
CA VAL A 118 -11.67 7.16 1.60
C VAL A 118 -10.86 6.54 2.74
N PRO A 119 -11.52 5.96 3.76
CA PRO A 119 -10.87 5.62 5.02
C PRO A 119 -9.69 4.66 4.82
N PHE A 120 -8.56 5.03 5.40
CA PHE A 120 -7.44 4.14 5.67
C PHE A 120 -7.44 3.75 7.14
N GLU A 121 -7.19 2.47 7.39
CA GLU A 121 -6.98 1.92 8.72
C GLU A 121 -5.50 2.03 9.12
N LEU A 122 -5.24 2.40 10.37
CA LEU A 122 -3.90 2.57 10.93
C LEU A 122 -3.56 1.41 11.87
N PHE A 123 -2.56 0.62 11.51
CA PHE A 123 -2.02 -0.46 12.33
C PHE A 123 -0.65 -0.05 12.90
N ARG A 124 -0.60 0.36 14.17
CA ARG A 124 0.63 0.92 14.76
C ARG A 124 1.78 -0.07 14.92
N ASP A 125 1.44 -1.36 14.99
CA ASP A 125 2.39 -2.43 15.29
C ASP A 125 2.66 -3.36 14.11
N ARG A 126 2.10 -3.05 12.93
CA ARG A 126 2.32 -3.82 11.71
C ARG A 126 3.26 -3.11 10.74
N GLU A 127 3.85 -3.91 9.86
CA GLU A 127 4.70 -3.41 8.79
C GLU A 127 3.87 -2.61 7.76
N GLU A 128 2.69 -3.11 7.41
CA GLU A 128 1.66 -2.40 6.63
C GLU A 128 0.88 -1.45 7.55
N ALA A 129 1.55 -0.39 7.97
CA ALA A 129 1.05 0.47 9.03
C ALA A 129 -0.20 1.28 8.66
N LEU A 130 -0.44 1.53 7.37
CA LEU A 130 -1.63 2.24 6.90
C LEU A 130 -2.21 1.50 5.71
N VAL A 131 -3.45 1.02 5.78
CA VAL A 131 -4.04 0.13 4.79
C VAL A 131 -5.42 0.61 4.37
N ARG A 132 -5.69 0.54 3.08
CA ARG A 132 -7.04 0.60 2.51
C ARG A 132 -7.17 -0.55 1.53
N HIS A 133 -8.32 -1.20 1.52
CA HIS A 133 -8.58 -2.32 0.62
C HIS A 133 -10.05 -2.35 0.17
N ARG A 134 -10.32 -3.09 -0.91
CA ARG A 134 -11.67 -3.32 -1.44
C ARG A 134 -11.69 -4.63 -2.23
N SER A 135 -12.66 -5.49 -1.95
CA SER A 135 -12.82 -6.74 -2.68
C SER A 135 -13.21 -6.51 -4.14
N MET A 136 -12.54 -7.27 -5.00
CA MET A 136 -12.83 -7.36 -6.43
C MET A 136 -13.39 -8.74 -6.81
N ARG A 137 -13.59 -9.63 -5.83
CA ARG A 137 -14.12 -10.97 -6.04
C ARG A 137 -15.50 -10.93 -6.71
N GLY A 138 -15.69 -11.78 -7.71
CA GLY A 138 -16.96 -11.93 -8.43
C GLY A 138 -17.28 -10.81 -9.43
N ARG A 139 -16.43 -9.78 -9.56
CA ARG A 139 -16.61 -8.74 -10.60
C ARG A 139 -16.19 -9.29 -11.96
N PRO A 140 -16.95 -9.02 -13.05
CA PRO A 140 -16.48 -9.25 -14.42
C PRO A 140 -15.18 -8.49 -14.71
N ASP A 141 -14.32 -9.01 -15.59
CA ASP A 141 -12.96 -8.50 -15.83
C ASP A 141 -12.87 -6.99 -16.13
N GLU A 142 -13.78 -6.47 -16.96
CA GLU A 142 -13.83 -5.04 -17.29
C GLU A 142 -14.25 -4.19 -16.08
N ILE A 143 -15.30 -4.62 -15.38
CA ILE A 143 -15.80 -3.95 -14.17
C ILE A 143 -14.73 -4.00 -13.07
N LEU A 144 -14.03 -5.12 -12.90
CA LEU A 144 -12.90 -5.26 -11.98
C LEU A 144 -11.85 -4.21 -12.30
N THR A 145 -11.47 -4.10 -13.57
CA THR A 145 -10.42 -3.18 -14.01
C THR A 145 -10.78 -1.73 -13.69
N LEU A 146 -11.99 -1.30 -14.06
CA LEU A 146 -12.47 0.06 -13.81
C LEU A 146 -12.61 0.34 -12.31
N SER A 147 -13.18 -0.61 -11.56
CA SER A 147 -13.36 -0.50 -10.10
C SER A 147 -12.05 -0.40 -9.35
N ALA A 148 -11.03 -1.13 -9.79
CA ALA A 148 -9.70 -1.05 -9.21
C ALA A 148 -9.02 0.29 -9.54
N CYS A 149 -9.14 0.77 -10.78
CA CYS A 149 -8.61 2.08 -11.15
C CYS A 149 -9.24 3.21 -10.33
N ASP A 150 -10.58 3.22 -10.22
CA ASP A 150 -11.31 4.15 -9.34
C ASP A 150 -10.76 4.06 -7.91
N PHE A 151 -10.71 2.86 -7.35
CA PHE A 151 -10.22 2.62 -6.00
C PHE A 151 -8.80 3.17 -5.78
N PHE A 152 -7.87 2.93 -6.71
CA PHE A 152 -6.50 3.44 -6.60
C PHE A 152 -6.42 4.96 -6.74
N MET A 153 -7.20 5.55 -7.64
CA MET A 153 -7.29 7.00 -7.81
C MET A 153 -7.86 7.69 -6.57
N THR A 154 -8.94 7.16 -5.98
CA THR A 154 -9.48 7.71 -4.72
C THR A 154 -8.49 7.54 -3.57
N SER A 155 -7.77 6.42 -3.50
CA SER A 155 -6.72 6.21 -2.49
C SER A 155 -5.63 7.29 -2.57
N PHE A 156 -5.28 7.68 -3.80
CA PHE A 156 -4.26 8.71 -4.04
C PHE A 156 -4.69 10.08 -3.50
N ARG A 157 -5.99 10.40 -3.55
CA ARG A 157 -6.53 11.66 -3.00
C ARG A 157 -6.21 11.80 -1.52
N ALA A 158 -6.26 10.73 -0.73
CA ALA A 158 -5.89 10.79 0.68
C ALA A 158 -4.40 11.12 0.89
N PHE A 159 -3.52 10.58 0.04
CA PHE A 159 -2.08 10.87 0.11
C PHE A 159 -1.76 12.30 -0.32
N TRP A 160 -2.44 12.81 -1.36
CA TRP A 160 -2.29 14.20 -1.77
C TRP A 160 -2.83 15.18 -0.75
N ALA A 161 -4.04 14.94 -0.26
CA ALA A 161 -4.65 15.81 0.74
C ALA A 161 -3.78 15.88 2.01
N SER A 162 -3.03 14.84 2.36
CA SER A 162 -2.18 14.84 3.55
C SER A 162 -0.71 15.22 3.31
N ASP A 163 -0.36 15.70 2.10
CA ASP A 163 1.02 15.96 1.68
C ASP A 163 1.96 14.77 1.89
N PHE A 164 1.42 13.54 1.91
CA PHE A 164 2.11 12.36 2.41
C PHE A 164 3.43 12.11 1.68
N THR A 165 3.40 12.11 0.35
CA THR A 165 4.59 11.85 -0.48
C THR A 165 5.63 12.96 -0.35
N ALA A 166 5.19 14.23 -0.23
CA ALA A 166 6.09 15.37 -0.07
C ALA A 166 6.78 15.34 1.31
N GLU A 167 6.03 15.03 2.37
CA GLU A 167 6.58 14.85 3.71
C GLU A 167 7.57 13.69 3.78
N LEU A 168 7.28 12.58 3.10
CA LEU A 168 8.22 11.48 2.97
C LEU A 168 9.51 11.90 2.26
N GLN A 169 9.43 12.69 1.18
CA GLN A 169 10.59 13.22 0.47
C GLN A 169 11.45 14.19 1.32
N LYS A 170 10.85 14.92 2.25
CA LYS A 170 11.58 15.84 3.14
C LYS A 170 12.39 15.14 4.23
N ILE A 171 12.04 13.89 4.58
CA ILE A 171 12.79 13.15 5.60
C ILE A 171 14.25 13.05 5.13
N ARG A 172 15.20 13.37 6.00
CA ARG A 172 16.62 13.14 5.73
C ARG A 172 17.13 12.04 6.64
N GLY A 173 18.04 11.23 6.10
CA GLY A 173 18.86 10.35 6.93
C GLY A 173 19.84 11.19 7.76
N ARG A 174 20.29 10.67 8.90
CA ARG A 174 21.49 11.17 9.56
C ARG A 174 22.63 11.08 8.55
N LYS A 175 23.31 12.20 8.29
CA LYS A 175 24.60 12.17 7.59
C LYS A 175 25.47 11.17 8.36
N SER A 176 25.82 10.04 7.75
CA SER A 176 26.85 9.18 8.31
C SER A 176 28.12 10.03 8.31
N GLY A 177 28.48 10.57 9.48
CA GLY A 177 29.84 11.06 9.68
C GLY A 177 30.76 9.88 9.42
N ARG A 178 31.45 9.88 8.28
CA ARG A 178 32.66 9.08 8.12
C ARG A 178 33.59 9.51 9.25
N ARG A 179 33.75 8.63 10.23
CA ARG A 179 34.97 8.53 11.01
C ARG A 179 35.85 7.52 10.31
#